data_AF-A0A1I3A936-F1
#
_entry.id   AF-A0A1I3A936-F1
#
_cell.length_a   1.000
_cell.length_b   1.000
_cell.length_c   1.000
_cell.angle_alpha   90.00
_cell.angle_beta   90.00
_cell.angle_gamma   90.00
#
_symmetry.space_group_name_H-M   'P 1'
#
loop_
_entity.id
_entity.type
_entity.pdbx_description
1 polymer ?
#
loop_
_entity_poly.entity_id
_entity_poly.type
_entity_poly.pdbx_seq_one_letter_code
_entity_poly.pdbx_strand_id
1 'polypeptide(L)'
;MNKEQLFEQIKQKKSFLCIGLDPVLNKLPKHLLKYNDPILEFNKQLIDATHDLCVAYKPNTAFYESYGAKGWQTLTETWKHIPNNLFTIADAKRGDIGNTSAMYAEAFFNEEGSGMSFDSVTVAPYMGKDSVSPFLNFKDKWVILLALTSNEGSQDFQTRQSGDDKLFEQVIKTSSQWASTDQMMFVVGATKAEAFENIRNLAPDHFLLVPGVGAQGGSLAAVCKYGLNSKCGLLVNAARSIIYASDGLDFAEKARAEALTLQQEMEQILGAAQLI
;
A
#
# COMPACT_ATOMS: atom_id res chain seq x y z
N MET A 1 -8.20 0.82 -11.26
CA MET A 1 -6.99 1.02 -12.09
C MET A 1 -6.34 -0.33 -12.36
N ASN A 2 -5.99 -0.64 -13.62
CA ASN A 2 -5.33 -1.91 -14.00
C ASN A 2 -3.78 -1.80 -14.04
N LYS A 3 -3.11 -2.91 -14.39
CA LYS A 3 -1.65 -3.05 -14.33
C LYS A 3 -0.94 -2.08 -15.27
N GLU A 4 -1.41 -1.96 -16.50
CA GLU A 4 -0.88 -1.04 -17.51
C GLU A 4 -1.07 0.41 -17.06
N GLN A 5 -2.27 0.78 -16.61
CA GLN A 5 -2.54 2.13 -16.12
C GLN A 5 -1.64 2.51 -14.95
N LEU A 6 -1.42 1.59 -14.01
CA LEU A 6 -0.52 1.82 -12.88
C LEU A 6 0.92 2.02 -13.36
N PHE A 7 1.40 1.20 -14.31
CA PHE A 7 2.74 1.38 -14.87
C PHE A 7 2.89 2.68 -15.68
N GLU A 8 1.85 3.10 -16.42
CA GLU A 8 1.86 4.40 -17.08
C GLU A 8 1.92 5.56 -16.08
N GLN A 9 1.21 5.48 -14.95
CA GLN A 9 1.35 6.46 -13.87
C GLN A 9 2.79 6.47 -13.31
N ILE A 10 3.41 5.30 -13.14
CA ILE A 10 4.81 5.21 -12.70
C ILE A 10 5.75 5.93 -13.65
N LYS A 11 5.60 5.72 -14.97
CA LYS A 11 6.42 6.39 -15.97
C LYS A 11 6.18 7.89 -16.01
N GLN A 12 4.91 8.30 -16.06
CA GLN A 12 4.52 9.71 -16.16
C GLN A 12 5.04 10.53 -14.97
N LYS A 13 4.92 9.98 -13.76
CA LYS A 13 5.33 10.66 -12.53
C LYS A 13 6.77 10.35 -12.13
N LYS A 14 7.42 9.43 -12.85
CA LYS A 14 8.75 8.91 -12.54
C LYS A 14 8.84 8.50 -11.07
N SER A 15 7.82 7.80 -10.62
CA SER A 15 7.57 7.53 -9.20
C SER A 15 6.85 6.21 -9.05
N PHE A 16 7.26 5.39 -8.09
CA PHE A 16 6.51 4.24 -7.61
C PHE A 16 6.20 4.40 -6.11
N LEU A 17 6.10 5.66 -5.67
CA LEU A 17 5.79 6.06 -4.31
C LEU A 17 4.30 5.80 -4.01
N CYS A 18 4.08 5.15 -2.87
CA CYS A 18 2.80 5.01 -2.22
C CYS A 18 2.85 5.81 -0.91
N ILE A 19 1.96 6.79 -0.73
CA ILE A 19 1.91 7.60 0.49
C ILE A 19 0.89 6.98 1.46
N GLY A 20 1.35 6.62 2.65
CA GLY A 20 0.47 6.10 3.70
C GLY A 20 -0.21 7.22 4.47
N LEU A 21 -1.55 7.18 4.54
CA LEU A 21 -2.37 8.16 5.26
C LEU A 21 -2.80 7.58 6.61
N ASP A 22 -1.84 7.61 7.55
CA ASP A 22 -1.95 7.01 8.88
C ASP A 22 -1.96 8.11 10.00
N PRO A 23 -2.95 9.03 10.00
CA PRO A 23 -2.99 10.18 10.90
C PRO A 23 -3.29 9.78 12.35
N VAL A 24 -2.69 10.48 13.29
CA VAL A 24 -2.88 10.33 14.73
C VAL A 24 -3.22 11.70 15.28
N LEU A 25 -4.43 11.87 15.82
CA LEU A 25 -5.00 13.18 16.19
C LEU A 25 -4.06 14.08 17.01
N ASN A 26 -3.27 13.51 17.93
CA ASN A 26 -2.36 14.27 18.79
C ASN A 26 -1.04 14.70 18.12
N LYS A 27 -0.77 14.27 16.88
CA LYS A 27 0.39 14.67 16.07
C LYS A 27 0.03 15.65 14.96
N LEU A 28 -1.25 16.00 14.81
CA LEU A 28 -1.66 16.97 13.80
C LEU A 28 -1.15 18.37 14.18
N PRO A 29 -0.84 19.21 13.19
CA PRO A 29 -0.62 20.62 13.40
C PRO A 29 -1.77 21.27 14.17
N LYS A 30 -1.44 21.99 15.25
CA LYS A 30 -2.44 22.54 16.19
C LYS A 30 -3.51 23.41 15.52
N HIS A 31 -3.15 24.10 14.45
CA HIS A 31 -4.06 24.97 13.70
C HIS A 31 -5.19 24.20 12.99
N LEU A 32 -5.05 22.89 12.77
CA LEU A 32 -6.07 22.03 12.18
C LEU A 32 -7.11 21.56 13.21
N LEU A 33 -6.84 21.68 14.51
CA LEU A 33 -7.78 21.25 15.56
C LEU A 33 -9.06 22.11 15.62
N LYS A 34 -9.08 23.24 14.90
CA LYS A 34 -10.27 24.11 14.76
C LYS A 34 -11.33 23.54 13.81
N TYR A 35 -10.97 22.60 12.95
CA TYR A 35 -11.89 22.02 11.98
C TYR A 35 -12.77 20.96 12.63
N ASN A 36 -13.97 20.74 12.09
CA ASN A 36 -14.90 19.72 12.60
C ASN A 36 -14.31 18.30 12.47
N ASP A 37 -13.56 18.05 11.40
CA ASP A 37 -12.76 16.84 11.19
C ASP A 37 -11.31 17.24 10.87
N PRO A 38 -10.45 17.39 11.90
CA PRO A 38 -9.05 17.73 11.70
C PRO A 38 -8.28 16.71 10.89
N ILE A 39 -8.67 15.43 10.97
CA ILE A 39 -8.00 14.33 10.26
C ILE A 39 -8.29 14.42 8.76
N LEU A 40 -9.55 14.65 8.40
CA LEU A 40 -9.92 14.87 7.00
C LEU A 40 -9.17 16.08 6.43
N GLU A 41 -9.17 17.21 7.14
CA GLU A 41 -8.48 18.42 6.68
C GLU A 41 -6.98 18.19 6.49
N PHE A 42 -6.33 17.50 7.44
CA PHE A 42 -4.93 17.12 7.33
C PHE A 42 -4.66 16.24 6.10
N ASN A 43 -5.49 15.21 5.89
CA ASN A 43 -5.36 14.33 4.73
C ASN A 43 -5.54 15.08 3.41
N LYS A 44 -6.53 15.98 3.31
CA LYS A 44 -6.78 16.78 2.10
C LYS A 44 -5.58 17.62 1.71
N GLN A 45 -5.02 18.38 2.65
CA GLN A 45 -3.86 19.22 2.39
C GLN A 45 -2.61 18.39 2.01
N LEU A 46 -2.43 17.21 2.60
CA LEU A 46 -1.36 16.29 2.19
C LEU A 46 -1.56 15.76 0.78
N ILE A 47 -2.79 15.36 0.43
CA ILE A 47 -3.13 14.88 -0.92
C ILE A 47 -2.87 15.99 -1.94
N ASP A 48 -3.43 17.19 -1.70
CA ASP A 48 -3.29 18.35 -2.58
C ASP A 48 -1.81 18.72 -2.80
N ALA A 49 -0.98 18.58 -1.78
CA ALA A 49 0.44 18.89 -1.86
C ALA A 49 1.30 17.80 -2.51
N THR A 50 0.83 16.55 -2.65
CA THR A 50 1.68 15.40 -3.02
C THR A 50 1.17 14.55 -4.17
N HIS A 51 -0.07 14.75 -4.64
CA HIS A 51 -0.71 13.84 -5.60
C HIS A 51 0.00 13.73 -6.95
N ASP A 52 0.85 14.69 -7.33
CA ASP A 52 1.68 14.69 -8.54
C ASP A 52 2.99 13.90 -8.38
N LEU A 53 3.40 13.57 -7.15
CA LEU A 53 4.68 12.92 -6.81
C LEU A 53 4.53 11.43 -6.47
N CYS A 54 3.31 10.95 -6.24
CA CYS A 54 3.01 9.55 -5.91
C CYS A 54 2.07 8.91 -6.93
N VAL A 55 2.06 7.58 -6.96
CA VAL A 55 1.14 6.79 -7.80
C VAL A 55 0.03 6.14 -6.98
N ALA A 56 0.18 6.12 -5.65
CA ALA A 56 -0.80 5.50 -4.77
C ALA A 56 -0.95 6.22 -3.43
N TYR A 57 -2.14 6.14 -2.84
CA TYR A 57 -2.40 6.45 -1.44
C TYR A 57 -2.90 5.20 -0.71
N LYS A 58 -2.39 5.00 0.51
CA LYS A 58 -2.71 3.83 1.33
C LYS A 58 -3.10 4.22 2.76
N PRO A 59 -4.37 4.58 3.01
CA PRO A 59 -4.87 4.67 4.38
C PRO A 59 -4.85 3.29 5.07
N ASN A 60 -4.25 3.19 6.25
CA ASN A 60 -4.42 2.04 7.14
C ASN A 60 -5.69 2.21 7.98
N THR A 61 -6.63 1.27 7.82
CA THR A 61 -7.99 1.44 8.33
C THR A 61 -8.05 1.50 9.86
N ALA A 62 -7.07 0.91 10.58
CA ALA A 62 -7.03 0.95 12.04
C ALA A 62 -6.99 2.38 12.60
N PHE A 63 -6.31 3.31 11.91
CA PHE A 63 -6.22 4.72 12.32
C PHE A 63 -7.58 5.44 12.19
N TYR A 64 -8.49 4.93 11.37
CA TYR A 64 -9.82 5.46 11.18
C TYR A 64 -10.83 4.73 12.08
N GLU A 65 -10.80 3.39 12.09
CA GLU A 65 -11.67 2.53 12.89
C GLU A 65 -11.63 2.88 14.39
N SER A 66 -10.47 3.31 14.91
CA SER A 66 -10.33 3.74 16.32
C SER A 66 -11.22 4.92 16.72
N TYR A 67 -11.78 5.67 15.76
CA TYR A 67 -12.72 6.77 15.98
C TYR A 67 -14.19 6.37 15.73
N GLY A 68 -14.47 5.07 15.59
CA GLY A 68 -15.82 4.54 15.35
C GLY A 68 -16.45 5.04 14.06
N ALA A 69 -17.76 5.26 14.06
CA ALA A 69 -18.51 5.68 12.87
C ALA A 69 -17.98 6.98 12.24
N LYS A 70 -17.50 7.92 13.07
CA LYS A 70 -16.90 9.16 12.58
C LYS A 70 -15.63 8.90 11.78
N GLY A 71 -14.76 8.01 12.25
CA GLY A 71 -13.55 7.67 11.51
C GLY A 71 -13.82 6.97 10.19
N TRP A 72 -14.88 6.16 10.13
CA TRP A 72 -15.37 5.61 8.86
C TRP A 72 -15.85 6.68 7.90
N GLN A 73 -16.61 7.67 8.36
CA GLN A 73 -16.94 8.84 7.55
C GLN A 73 -15.68 9.58 7.09
N THR A 74 -14.69 9.79 7.96
CA THR A 74 -13.41 10.41 7.61
C THR A 74 -12.65 9.63 6.53
N LEU A 75 -12.63 8.29 6.59
CA LEU A 75 -12.01 7.46 5.56
C LEU A 75 -12.73 7.62 4.22
N THR A 76 -14.06 7.53 4.21
CA THR A 76 -14.87 7.69 3.00
C THR A 76 -14.62 9.06 2.35
N GLU A 77 -14.62 10.14 3.13
CA GLU A 77 -14.37 11.48 2.61
C GLU A 77 -12.91 11.71 2.20
N THR A 78 -11.96 11.03 2.86
CA THR A 78 -10.55 11.02 2.41
C THR A 78 -10.43 10.29 1.07
N TRP A 79 -11.08 9.14 0.90
CA TRP A 79 -11.07 8.38 -0.35
C TRP A 79 -11.65 9.20 -1.51
N LYS A 80 -12.79 9.87 -1.31
CA LYS A 80 -13.40 10.76 -2.32
C LYS A 80 -12.51 11.93 -2.74
N HIS A 81 -11.61 12.37 -1.86
CA HIS A 81 -10.69 13.47 -2.14
C HIS A 81 -9.45 13.02 -2.93
N ILE A 82 -9.13 11.72 -2.93
CA ILE A 82 -8.01 11.19 -3.72
C ILE A 82 -8.37 11.29 -5.22
N PRO A 83 -7.51 11.89 -6.06
CA PRO A 83 -7.74 11.96 -7.51
C PRO A 83 -7.94 10.57 -8.15
N ASN A 84 -8.93 10.45 -9.03
CA ASN A 84 -9.31 9.18 -9.68
C ASN A 84 -8.19 8.51 -10.50
N ASN A 85 -7.13 9.24 -10.86
CA ASN A 85 -5.97 8.70 -11.57
C ASN A 85 -4.89 8.15 -10.63
N LEU A 86 -5.15 8.08 -9.32
CA LEU A 86 -4.25 7.49 -8.33
C LEU A 86 -4.77 6.16 -7.83
N PHE A 87 -3.85 5.23 -7.60
CA PHE A 87 -4.15 3.91 -7.08
C PHE A 87 -4.49 3.99 -5.59
N THR A 88 -5.62 3.44 -5.19
CA THR A 88 -6.09 3.47 -3.81
C THR A 88 -5.95 2.11 -3.13
N ILE A 89 -5.34 2.09 -1.95
CA ILE A 89 -5.12 0.87 -1.18
C ILE A 89 -5.76 1.00 0.20
N ALA A 90 -6.77 0.21 0.49
CA ALA A 90 -7.27 0.02 1.84
C ALA A 90 -6.36 -0.96 2.59
N ASP A 91 -5.47 -0.47 3.46
CA ASP A 91 -4.64 -1.34 4.27
C ASP A 91 -5.39 -1.84 5.51
N ALA A 92 -6.21 -2.86 5.30
CA ALA A 92 -7.18 -3.40 6.25
C ALA A 92 -6.81 -4.78 6.83
N LYS A 93 -5.90 -5.51 6.16
CA LYS A 93 -5.41 -6.86 6.52
C LYS A 93 -6.52 -7.84 6.91
N ARG A 94 -7.64 -7.81 6.17
CA ARG A 94 -8.81 -8.65 6.48
C ARG A 94 -8.48 -10.13 6.29
N GLY A 95 -9.19 -10.99 7.02
CA GLY A 95 -9.06 -12.44 6.94
C GLY A 95 -10.21 -13.10 7.67
N ASP A 96 -11.12 -13.68 6.91
CA ASP A 96 -12.29 -14.44 7.38
C ASP A 96 -12.70 -15.40 6.25
N ILE A 97 -13.73 -16.22 6.40
CA ILE A 97 -14.13 -17.23 5.40
C ILE A 97 -15.56 -17.01 4.89
N GLY A 98 -15.82 -17.53 3.69
CA GLY A 98 -17.15 -17.58 3.09
C GLY A 98 -17.86 -16.22 3.05
N ASN A 99 -19.09 -16.19 3.54
CA ASN A 99 -19.95 -15.00 3.49
C ASN A 99 -19.37 -13.80 4.25
N THR A 100 -18.64 -14.02 5.36
CA THR A 100 -18.05 -12.91 6.12
C THR A 100 -16.94 -12.24 5.32
N SER A 101 -16.10 -13.01 4.63
CA SER A 101 -15.08 -12.47 3.72
C SER A 101 -15.71 -11.69 2.56
N ALA A 102 -16.86 -12.15 2.04
CA ALA A 102 -17.60 -11.40 1.03
C ALA A 102 -18.08 -10.02 1.55
N MET A 103 -18.53 -9.93 2.81
CA MET A 103 -18.92 -8.63 3.40
C MET A 103 -17.74 -7.67 3.57
N TYR A 104 -16.53 -8.18 3.83
CA TYR A 104 -15.34 -7.34 3.78
C TYR A 104 -15.04 -6.85 2.37
N ALA A 105 -15.19 -7.68 1.34
CA ALA A 105 -15.00 -7.25 -0.03
C ALA A 105 -16.02 -6.15 -0.43
N GLU A 106 -17.29 -6.32 -0.08
CA GLU A 106 -18.33 -5.28 -0.25
C GLU A 106 -17.93 -3.96 0.42
N ALA A 107 -17.45 -4.02 1.67
CA ALA A 107 -17.08 -2.82 2.42
C ALA A 107 -15.98 -1.97 1.77
N PHE A 108 -15.10 -2.56 0.95
CA PHE A 108 -13.98 -1.84 0.32
C PHE A 108 -14.16 -1.60 -1.18
N PHE A 109 -14.97 -2.40 -1.86
CA PHE A 109 -15.09 -2.37 -3.32
C PHE A 109 -16.46 -1.90 -3.83
N ASN A 110 -17.52 -1.93 -3.01
CA ASN A 110 -18.85 -1.51 -3.43
C ASN A 110 -19.16 -0.07 -2.97
N GLU A 111 -19.12 0.85 -3.92
CA GLU A 111 -19.38 2.28 -3.66
C GLU A 111 -20.83 2.54 -3.21
N GLU A 112 -21.81 1.85 -3.81
CA GLU A 112 -23.22 2.04 -3.47
C GLU A 112 -23.50 1.62 -2.02
N GLY A 113 -22.88 0.53 -1.56
CA GLY A 113 -23.06 0.02 -0.20
C GLY A 113 -22.24 0.75 0.86
N SER A 114 -20.97 1.04 0.59
CA SER A 114 -20.01 1.54 1.58
C SER A 114 -19.68 3.04 1.44
N GLY A 115 -20.06 3.66 0.34
CA GLY A 115 -19.65 5.01 -0.04
C GLY A 115 -18.23 5.11 -0.58
N MET A 116 -17.55 3.96 -0.80
CA MET A 116 -16.17 3.89 -1.27
C MET A 116 -15.92 2.69 -2.20
N SER A 117 -14.96 2.82 -3.11
CA SER A 117 -14.55 1.74 -4.01
C SER A 117 -13.05 1.81 -4.26
N PHE A 118 -12.28 1.38 -3.27
CA PHE A 118 -10.81 1.30 -3.37
C PHE A 118 -10.40 0.41 -4.55
N ASP A 119 -9.26 0.67 -5.18
CA ASP A 119 -8.71 -0.22 -6.21
C ASP A 119 -8.22 -1.53 -5.60
N SER A 120 -7.82 -1.50 -4.34
CA SER A 120 -7.20 -2.65 -3.68
C SER A 120 -7.40 -2.69 -2.17
N VAL A 121 -7.25 -3.89 -1.61
CA VAL A 121 -7.30 -4.13 -0.16
C VAL A 121 -6.21 -5.13 0.26
N THR A 122 -5.60 -4.91 1.43
CA THR A 122 -4.68 -5.90 2.01
C THR A 122 -5.42 -7.04 2.70
N VAL A 123 -5.00 -8.29 2.46
CA VAL A 123 -5.68 -9.51 2.96
C VAL A 123 -4.67 -10.49 3.56
N ALA A 124 -5.00 -11.09 4.70
CA ALA A 124 -4.21 -12.11 5.38
C ALA A 124 -4.61 -13.52 4.88
N PRO A 125 -3.68 -14.31 4.30
CA PRO A 125 -4.02 -15.58 3.65
C PRO A 125 -4.10 -16.79 4.59
N TYR A 126 -4.02 -16.58 5.90
CA TYR A 126 -3.79 -17.66 6.88
C TYR A 126 -4.85 -18.78 6.80
N MET A 127 -6.10 -18.41 6.51
CA MET A 127 -7.22 -19.35 6.45
C MET A 127 -7.36 -20.05 5.08
N GLY A 128 -6.53 -19.69 4.09
CA GLY A 128 -6.50 -20.34 2.77
C GLY A 128 -7.31 -19.62 1.68
N LYS A 129 -7.48 -20.30 0.53
CA LYS A 129 -8.02 -19.73 -0.71
C LYS A 129 -9.43 -19.14 -0.54
N ASP A 130 -10.28 -19.80 0.24
CA ASP A 130 -11.66 -19.40 0.50
C ASP A 130 -11.78 -18.11 1.33
N SER A 131 -10.72 -17.74 2.07
CA SER A 131 -10.65 -16.43 2.73
C SER A 131 -10.35 -15.26 1.79
N VAL A 132 -9.79 -15.55 0.61
CA VAL A 132 -9.32 -14.55 -0.37
C VAL A 132 -10.23 -14.46 -1.59
N SER A 133 -10.78 -15.59 -2.03
CA SER A 133 -11.58 -15.68 -3.26
C SER A 133 -12.76 -14.70 -3.33
N PRO A 134 -13.47 -14.36 -2.24
CA PRO A 134 -14.54 -13.37 -2.29
C PRO A 134 -14.08 -11.99 -2.77
N PHE A 135 -12.87 -11.55 -2.41
CA PHE A 135 -12.28 -10.30 -2.90
C PHE A 135 -11.94 -10.36 -4.38
N LEU A 136 -11.46 -11.52 -4.86
CA LEU A 136 -11.06 -11.73 -6.26
C LEU A 136 -12.25 -11.77 -7.24
N ASN A 137 -13.47 -11.97 -6.73
CA ASN A 137 -14.68 -11.95 -7.55
C ASN A 137 -15.06 -10.54 -8.02
N PHE A 138 -14.51 -9.49 -7.40
CA PHE A 138 -14.70 -8.11 -7.85
C PHE A 138 -13.81 -7.82 -9.05
N LYS A 139 -14.43 -7.45 -10.16
CA LYS A 139 -13.72 -7.09 -11.40
C LYS A 139 -12.94 -5.79 -11.20
N ASP A 140 -11.79 -5.69 -11.87
CA ASP A 140 -10.95 -4.50 -11.88
C ASP A 140 -10.47 -4.04 -10.47
N LYS A 141 -10.45 -4.98 -9.52
CA LYS A 141 -9.96 -4.81 -8.14
C LYS A 141 -8.80 -5.74 -7.85
N TRP A 142 -7.99 -5.35 -6.86
CA TRP A 142 -6.77 -6.04 -6.48
C TRP A 142 -6.80 -6.52 -5.03
N VAL A 143 -6.26 -7.72 -4.81
CA VAL A 143 -5.88 -8.20 -3.48
C VAL A 143 -4.39 -8.01 -3.30
N ILE A 144 -3.99 -7.38 -2.20
CA ILE A 144 -2.59 -7.30 -1.79
C ILE A 144 -2.36 -8.25 -0.62
N LEU A 145 -1.84 -9.44 -0.93
CA LEU A 145 -1.78 -10.54 0.02
C LEU A 145 -0.55 -10.42 0.95
N LEU A 146 -0.74 -10.65 2.25
CA LEU A 146 0.39 -10.67 3.19
C LEU A 146 1.28 -11.89 2.93
N ALA A 147 2.54 -11.66 2.54
CA ALA A 147 3.55 -12.70 2.37
C ALA A 147 4.64 -12.61 3.44
N LEU A 148 5.49 -11.58 3.36
CA LEU A 148 6.62 -11.39 4.26
C LEU A 148 6.63 -9.98 4.82
N THR A 149 6.22 -9.78 6.07
CA THR A 149 6.17 -8.47 6.71
C THR A 149 7.51 -8.11 7.37
N SER A 150 7.73 -6.81 7.63
CA SER A 150 9.00 -6.27 8.13
C SER A 150 9.18 -6.32 9.66
N ASN A 151 8.13 -6.64 10.41
CA ASN A 151 8.17 -6.68 11.87
C ASN A 151 8.91 -7.93 12.40
N GLU A 152 9.39 -7.85 13.65
CA GLU A 152 10.11 -8.94 14.33
C GLU A 152 9.32 -10.25 14.35
N GLY A 153 8.02 -10.17 14.65
CA GLY A 153 7.10 -11.32 14.66
C GLY A 153 6.93 -12.04 13.30
N SER A 154 7.50 -11.52 12.20
CA SER A 154 7.62 -12.30 10.96
C SER A 154 8.43 -13.59 11.15
N GLN A 155 9.30 -13.64 12.16
CA GLN A 155 10.10 -14.83 12.49
C GLN A 155 9.32 -15.96 13.15
N ASP A 156 8.16 -15.64 13.75
CA ASP A 156 7.36 -16.63 14.47
C ASP A 156 6.82 -17.69 13.51
N PHE A 157 6.32 -17.24 12.34
CA PHE A 157 5.68 -18.09 11.34
C PHE A 157 6.23 -17.90 9.93
N GLN A 158 6.28 -16.67 9.41
CA GLN A 158 6.47 -16.42 7.97
C GLN A 158 7.82 -16.97 7.47
N THR A 159 8.88 -16.85 8.25
CA THR A 159 10.22 -17.36 7.89
C THR A 159 10.52 -18.76 8.41
N ARG A 160 9.55 -19.45 9.03
CA ARG A 160 9.72 -20.85 9.46
C ARG A 160 9.84 -21.74 8.23
N GLN A 161 10.69 -22.75 8.34
CA GLN A 161 10.81 -23.79 7.33
C GLN A 161 9.50 -24.60 7.25
N SER A 162 9.04 -24.85 6.04
CA SER A 162 7.88 -25.65 5.69
C SER A 162 8.22 -26.49 4.45
N GLY A 163 8.62 -27.75 4.67
CA GLY A 163 9.22 -28.57 3.60
C GLY A 163 10.52 -27.95 3.10
N ASP A 164 10.65 -27.80 1.79
CA ASP A 164 11.84 -27.20 1.13
C ASP A 164 11.81 -25.66 1.09
N ASP A 165 10.69 -25.05 1.47
CA ASP A 165 10.44 -23.61 1.40
C ASP A 165 10.29 -22.99 2.79
N LYS A 166 10.37 -21.66 2.89
CA LYS A 166 9.81 -20.93 4.02
C LYS A 166 8.31 -20.77 3.86
N LEU A 167 7.58 -20.61 4.97
CA LEU A 167 6.12 -20.48 4.93
C LEU A 167 5.65 -19.35 4.00
N PHE A 168 6.30 -18.18 4.00
CA PHE A 168 5.93 -17.08 3.10
C PHE A 168 6.12 -17.43 1.62
N GLU A 169 7.10 -18.28 1.29
CA GLU A 169 7.37 -18.71 -0.08
C GLU A 169 6.27 -19.66 -0.56
N GLN A 170 5.82 -20.57 0.31
CA GLN A 170 4.64 -21.40 0.05
C GLN A 170 3.37 -20.57 -0.13
N VAL A 171 3.19 -19.51 0.67
CA VAL A 171 2.08 -18.57 0.52
C VAL A 171 2.09 -17.97 -0.89
N ILE A 172 3.24 -17.45 -1.36
CA ILE A 172 3.36 -16.88 -2.72
C ILE A 172 3.08 -17.94 -3.79
N LYS A 173 3.73 -19.11 -3.73
CA LYS A 173 3.55 -20.18 -4.72
C LYS A 173 2.10 -20.66 -4.80
N THR A 174 1.46 -20.87 -3.65
CA THR A 174 0.09 -21.37 -3.57
C THR A 174 -0.90 -20.33 -4.05
N SER A 175 -0.76 -19.08 -3.60
CA SER A 175 -1.70 -18.00 -3.93
C SER A 175 -1.58 -17.47 -5.35
N SER A 176 -0.42 -17.65 -5.99
CA SER A 176 -0.25 -17.38 -7.43
C SER A 176 -1.13 -18.28 -8.31
N GLN A 177 -1.68 -19.36 -7.77
CA GLN A 177 -2.68 -20.21 -8.45
C GLN A 177 -4.13 -19.74 -8.22
N TRP A 178 -4.35 -18.71 -7.39
CA TRP A 178 -5.69 -18.22 -7.04
C TRP A 178 -6.15 -17.08 -7.96
N ALA A 179 -5.22 -16.27 -8.46
CA ALA A 179 -5.49 -15.16 -9.38
C ALA A 179 -4.27 -14.81 -10.24
N SER A 180 -4.50 -14.09 -11.35
CA SER A 180 -3.44 -13.59 -12.21
C SER A 180 -2.68 -12.41 -11.59
N THR A 181 -1.63 -11.95 -12.29
CA THR A 181 -0.89 -10.75 -11.94
C THR A 181 -1.68 -9.45 -12.12
N ASP A 182 -2.94 -9.52 -12.58
CA ASP A 182 -3.81 -8.36 -12.81
C ASP A 182 -4.78 -8.12 -11.65
N GLN A 183 -4.84 -9.06 -10.69
CA GLN A 183 -5.70 -8.97 -9.52
C GLN A 183 -4.98 -9.28 -8.20
N MET A 184 -3.72 -9.72 -8.24
CA MET A 184 -2.97 -10.06 -7.03
C MET A 184 -1.60 -9.37 -6.96
N MET A 185 -1.33 -8.79 -5.80
CA MET A 185 -0.06 -8.23 -5.37
C MET A 185 0.37 -8.88 -4.05
N PHE A 186 1.63 -8.67 -3.62
CA PHE A 186 2.13 -9.18 -2.35
C PHE A 186 2.70 -8.08 -1.46
N VAL A 187 2.42 -8.13 -0.16
CA VAL A 187 3.11 -7.32 0.85
C VAL A 187 4.44 -7.96 1.19
N VAL A 188 5.53 -7.22 0.96
CA VAL A 188 6.91 -7.66 1.20
C VAL A 188 7.69 -6.54 1.89
N GLY A 189 8.12 -6.77 3.12
CA GLY A 189 8.82 -5.79 3.95
C GLY A 189 10.25 -5.51 3.47
N ALA A 190 10.66 -4.24 3.49
CA ALA A 190 11.94 -3.76 2.97
C ALA A 190 13.21 -4.27 3.73
N THR A 191 13.06 -4.85 4.92
CA THR A 191 14.19 -5.19 5.81
C THR A 191 14.96 -6.45 5.42
N LYS A 192 14.53 -7.17 4.37
CA LYS A 192 15.10 -8.46 3.95
C LYS A 192 15.54 -8.42 2.48
N ALA A 193 16.54 -7.62 2.15
CA ALA A 193 16.99 -7.40 0.76
C ALA A 193 17.31 -8.72 0.01
N GLU A 194 17.94 -9.69 0.67
CA GLU A 194 18.22 -11.01 0.08
C GLU A 194 16.95 -11.83 -0.20
N ALA A 195 15.87 -11.60 0.56
CA ALA A 195 14.59 -12.26 0.31
C ALA A 195 13.92 -11.72 -0.97
N PHE A 196 14.22 -10.49 -1.40
CA PHE A 196 13.61 -9.93 -2.61
C PHE A 196 14.01 -10.68 -3.87
N GLU A 197 15.26 -11.16 -3.95
CA GLU A 197 15.71 -11.94 -5.11
C GLU A 197 14.89 -13.23 -5.23
N ASN A 198 14.75 -13.98 -4.13
CA ASN A 198 13.93 -15.18 -4.12
C ASN A 198 12.45 -14.88 -4.38
N ILE A 199 11.90 -13.86 -3.73
CA ILE A 199 10.49 -13.45 -3.91
C ILE A 199 10.24 -13.06 -5.37
N ARG A 200 11.15 -12.35 -6.02
CA ARG A 200 11.01 -11.98 -7.42
C ARG A 200 11.05 -13.21 -8.33
N ASN A 201 11.85 -14.23 -8.01
CA ASN A 201 11.79 -15.52 -8.73
C ASN A 201 10.45 -16.24 -8.56
N LEU A 202 9.84 -16.16 -7.37
CA LEU A 202 8.54 -16.76 -7.08
C LEU A 202 7.36 -15.99 -7.68
N ALA A 203 7.47 -14.66 -7.79
CA ALA A 203 6.43 -13.76 -8.27
C ALA A 203 6.99 -12.76 -9.30
N PRO A 204 7.44 -13.21 -10.48
CA PRO A 204 8.21 -12.40 -11.44
C PRO A 204 7.45 -11.16 -11.91
N ASP A 205 6.15 -11.31 -12.21
CA ASP A 205 5.35 -10.27 -12.84
C ASP A 205 4.38 -9.56 -11.89
N HIS A 206 4.31 -9.96 -10.62
CA HIS A 206 3.42 -9.33 -9.65
C HIS A 206 3.97 -7.99 -9.15
N PHE A 207 3.08 -7.05 -8.84
CA PHE A 207 3.43 -5.89 -8.04
C PHE A 207 3.67 -6.30 -6.58
N LEU A 208 4.69 -5.72 -5.96
CA LEU A 208 4.97 -5.87 -4.54
C LEU A 208 4.71 -4.55 -3.82
N LEU A 209 3.86 -4.57 -2.79
CA LEU A 209 3.70 -3.46 -1.86
C LEU A 209 4.80 -3.56 -0.81
N VAL A 210 5.69 -2.57 -0.77
CA VAL A 210 6.89 -2.57 0.07
C VAL A 210 6.78 -1.53 1.19
N PRO A 211 6.28 -1.92 2.38
CA PRO A 211 6.37 -1.08 3.56
C PRO A 211 7.79 -1.09 4.16
N GLY A 212 8.17 0.02 4.82
CA GLY A 212 9.34 0.07 5.70
C GLY A 212 10.60 0.70 5.12
N VAL A 213 10.56 1.27 3.91
CA VAL A 213 11.67 2.08 3.39
C VAL A 213 11.85 3.34 4.22
N GLY A 214 13.09 3.69 4.55
CA GLY A 214 13.46 4.87 5.37
C GLY A 214 13.19 4.68 6.87
N ALA A 215 11.93 4.57 7.28
CA ALA A 215 11.55 4.59 8.70
C ALA A 215 11.89 3.30 9.49
N GLN A 216 12.14 2.18 8.80
CA GLN A 216 12.51 0.88 9.41
C GLN A 216 13.90 0.41 8.95
N GLY A 217 14.73 1.32 8.43
CA GLY A 217 16.10 1.01 7.99
C GLY A 217 16.21 0.32 6.64
N GLY A 218 15.11 0.12 5.90
CA GLY A 218 15.14 -0.40 4.54
C GLY A 218 15.69 0.62 3.55
N SER A 219 16.72 0.24 2.79
CA SER A 219 17.29 1.06 1.70
C SER A 219 16.47 0.90 0.42
N LEU A 220 16.03 2.02 -0.16
CA LEU A 220 15.28 2.04 -1.43
C LEU A 220 16.09 1.39 -2.56
N ALA A 221 17.38 1.74 -2.67
CA ALA A 221 18.29 1.15 -3.65
C ALA A 221 18.43 -0.37 -3.48
N ALA A 222 18.53 -0.88 -2.25
CA ALA A 222 18.64 -2.33 -2.00
C ALA A 222 17.36 -3.09 -2.39
N VAL A 223 16.19 -2.53 -2.07
CA VAL A 223 14.89 -3.07 -2.50
C VAL A 223 14.81 -3.09 -4.02
N CYS A 224 15.18 -2.01 -4.70
CA CYS A 224 15.05 -1.91 -6.15
C CYS A 224 16.04 -2.82 -6.90
N LYS A 225 17.25 -3.01 -6.36
CA LYS A 225 18.26 -3.89 -6.96
C LYS A 225 17.74 -5.30 -7.25
N TYR A 226 16.93 -5.85 -6.34
CA TYR A 226 16.41 -7.22 -6.45
C TYR A 226 14.90 -7.27 -6.74
N GLY A 227 14.19 -6.19 -6.44
CA GLY A 227 12.73 -6.13 -6.49
C GLY A 227 12.17 -5.63 -7.82
N LEU A 228 12.93 -4.95 -8.67
CA LEU A 228 12.39 -4.44 -9.93
C LEU A 228 12.06 -5.56 -10.93
N ASN A 229 11.07 -5.30 -11.79
CA ASN A 229 10.81 -6.08 -13.01
C ASN A 229 10.62 -5.16 -14.23
N SER A 230 10.23 -5.72 -15.37
CA SER A 230 10.04 -4.98 -16.63
C SER A 230 8.95 -3.89 -16.59
N LYS A 231 8.12 -3.86 -15.53
CA LYS A 231 7.08 -2.84 -15.29
C LYS A 231 7.26 -2.14 -13.94
N CYS A 232 8.51 -1.99 -13.47
CA CYS A 232 8.87 -1.63 -12.10
C CYS A 232 8.45 -2.68 -11.07
N GLY A 233 7.16 -3.02 -10.97
CA GLY A 233 6.67 -4.13 -10.14
C GLY A 233 6.76 -3.87 -8.64
N LEU A 234 6.95 -2.62 -8.21
CA LEU A 234 7.06 -2.20 -6.82
C LEU A 234 6.10 -1.03 -6.55
N LEU A 235 5.59 -0.98 -5.33
CA LEU A 235 4.94 0.19 -4.72
C LEU A 235 5.60 0.42 -3.36
N VAL A 236 6.45 1.43 -3.24
CA VAL A 236 7.17 1.70 -1.99
C VAL A 236 6.33 2.61 -1.10
N ASN A 237 5.92 2.09 0.05
CA ASN A 237 5.10 2.82 0.99
C ASN A 237 5.92 3.65 1.98
N ALA A 238 5.72 4.97 1.96
CA ALA A 238 6.20 5.91 2.97
C ALA A 238 5.02 6.63 3.64
N ALA A 239 4.95 6.57 4.97
CA ALA A 239 3.90 7.21 5.76
C ALA A 239 4.47 8.32 6.64
N ARG A 240 4.93 7.96 7.85
CA ARG A 240 5.37 8.90 8.90
C ARG A 240 6.46 9.88 8.46
N SER A 241 7.40 9.46 7.61
CA SER A 241 8.47 10.34 7.11
C SER A 241 7.94 11.47 6.23
N ILE A 242 6.79 11.27 5.58
CA ILE A 242 6.14 12.28 4.73
C ILE A 242 5.11 13.06 5.55
N ILE A 243 4.12 12.36 6.10
CA ILE A 243 2.95 13.03 6.70
C ILE A 243 3.30 13.82 7.97
N TYR A 244 4.38 13.47 8.67
CA TYR A 244 4.87 14.18 9.85
C TYR A 244 6.23 14.84 9.63
N ALA A 245 6.54 15.25 8.40
CA ALA A 245 7.75 16.01 8.10
C ALA A 245 7.81 17.35 8.86
N SER A 246 6.65 17.91 9.23
CA SER A 246 6.51 19.03 10.16
C SER A 246 5.15 18.97 10.87
N ASP A 247 5.04 19.63 12.02
CA ASP A 247 3.80 19.85 12.79
C ASP A 247 3.35 21.33 12.78
N GLY A 248 4.03 22.16 11.96
CA GLY A 248 3.78 23.60 11.81
C GLY A 248 2.72 23.96 10.76
N LEU A 249 2.65 25.24 10.41
CA LEU A 249 1.83 25.74 9.30
C LEU A 249 2.33 25.25 7.93
N ASP A 250 3.59 24.84 7.86
CA ASP A 250 4.30 24.38 6.67
C ASP A 250 4.24 22.84 6.47
N PHE A 251 3.42 22.12 7.24
CA PHE A 251 3.41 20.65 7.23
C PHE A 251 3.18 20.05 5.84
N ALA A 252 2.28 20.62 5.04
CA ALA A 252 2.00 20.15 3.69
C ALA A 252 3.18 20.43 2.74
N GLU A 253 3.84 21.57 2.87
CA GLU A 253 5.05 21.92 2.10
C GLU A 253 6.21 20.98 2.44
N LYS A 254 6.40 20.67 3.72
CA LYS A 254 7.43 19.73 4.18
C LYS A 254 7.13 18.30 3.74
N ALA A 255 5.87 17.87 3.80
CA ALA A 255 5.47 16.58 3.25
C ALA A 255 5.76 16.48 1.75
N ARG A 256 5.48 17.54 0.97
CA ARG A 256 5.84 17.62 -0.44
C ARG A 256 7.35 17.52 -0.67
N ALA A 257 8.16 18.22 0.13
CA ALA A 257 9.62 18.16 0.02
C ALA A 257 10.18 16.75 0.25
N GLU A 258 9.68 16.04 1.26
CA GLU A 258 10.05 14.64 1.54
C GLU A 258 9.59 13.70 0.41
N ALA A 259 8.36 13.87 -0.08
CA ALA A 259 7.84 13.10 -1.21
C ALA A 259 8.65 13.35 -2.50
N LEU A 260 9.05 14.59 -2.76
CA LEU A 260 9.86 14.97 -3.93
C LEU A 260 11.26 14.35 -3.85
N THR A 261 11.87 14.33 -2.67
CA THR A 261 13.19 13.71 -2.45
C THR A 261 13.15 12.23 -2.80
N LEU A 262 12.14 11.50 -2.31
CA LEU A 262 11.94 10.09 -2.64
C LEU A 262 11.62 9.88 -4.13
N GLN A 263 10.78 10.73 -4.73
CA GLN A 263 10.46 10.64 -6.15
C GLN A 263 11.71 10.85 -7.02
N GLN A 264 12.59 11.79 -6.68
CA GLN A 264 13.84 12.01 -7.42
C GLN A 264 14.78 10.80 -7.32
N GLU A 265 14.88 10.16 -6.16
CA GLU A 265 15.63 8.89 -6.02
C GLU A 265 15.01 7.78 -6.89
N MET A 266 13.68 7.68 -6.90
CA MET A 266 12.94 6.73 -7.75
C MET A 266 13.14 7.00 -9.25
N GLU A 267 13.17 8.25 -9.67
CA GLU A 267 13.44 8.65 -11.06
C GLU A 267 14.82 8.15 -11.51
N GLN A 268 15.87 8.35 -10.69
CA GLN A 268 17.21 7.86 -11.02
C GLN A 268 17.24 6.33 -11.15
N ILE A 269 16.53 5.63 -10.25
CA ILE A 269 16.42 4.17 -10.27
C ILE A 269 15.69 3.68 -11.54
N LEU A 270 14.56 4.30 -11.89
CA LEU A 270 13.80 3.96 -13.08
C LEU A 270 14.60 4.22 -14.36
N GLY A 271 15.32 5.34 -14.44
CA GLY A 271 16.17 5.68 -15.58
C GLY A 271 17.34 4.70 -15.74
N ALA A 272 18.01 4.35 -14.64
CA ALA A 272 19.08 3.34 -14.64
C ALA A 272 18.59 1.95 -15.07
N ALA A 273 17.33 1.63 -14.78
CA ALA A 273 16.66 0.39 -15.19
C ALA A 273 16.01 0.46 -16.59
N GLN A 274 16.13 1.59 -17.31
CA GLN A 274 15.51 1.82 -18.63
C GLN A 274 13.98 1.66 -18.63
N LEU A 275 13.33 2.05 -17.53
CA LEU A 275 11.87 2.01 -17.38
C LEU A 275 11.20 3.35 -17.70
N ILE A 276 11.98 4.43 -17.82
CA ILE A 276 11.58 5.77 -18.25
C ILE A 276 12.65 6.40 -19.15
#